data_AF-A0A7X6UPS3-F1
#
_entry.id   AF-A0A7X6UPS3-F1
#
_cell.length_a   1.000
_cell.length_b   1.000
_cell.length_c   1.000
_cell.angle_alpha   90.00
_cell.angle_beta   90.00
_cell.angle_gamma   90.00
#
_symmetry.space_group_name_H-M   'P 1'
#
loop_
_entity.id
_entity.type
_entity.pdbx_description
1 polymer ?
#
loop_
_entity_poly.entity_id
_entity_poly.type
_entity_poly.pdbx_seq_one_letter_code
_entity_poly.pdbx_strand_id
1 'polypeptide(L)'
;PDSAFVLVKLTSEFGIFENEQFLTEPKNCNLAVPNIKLTVDEDGNGVFVKLFTDKPAFYVSLETRGLLGEFDDNIFTLMPDRERIIRFTNSNGIATKELRDAITVRHLRSTY
;
A
#
# COMPACT_ATOMS: atom_id res chain seq x y z
N PRO A 1 24.83 -3.99 -2.37
CA PRO A 1 24.11 -3.44 -1.20
C PRO A 1 22.82 -2.72 -1.61
N ASP A 2 22.95 -1.92 -2.65
CA ASP A 2 21.93 -1.31 -3.51
C ASP A 2 20.85 -2.25 -4.08
N SER A 3 21.08 -3.56 -4.19
CA SER A 3 20.08 -4.52 -4.67
C SER A 3 19.37 -5.30 -3.55
N ALA A 4 19.50 -4.84 -2.30
CA ALA A 4 18.95 -5.51 -1.13
C ALA A 4 18.43 -4.50 -0.10
N PHE A 5 17.51 -4.97 0.74
CA PHE A 5 16.95 -4.24 1.86
C PHE A 5 16.67 -5.22 3.00
N VAL A 6 16.54 -4.70 4.20
CA VAL A 6 16.10 -5.48 5.36
C VAL A 6 14.61 -5.24 5.53
N LEU A 7 13.83 -6.32 5.66
CA LEU A 7 12.45 -6.25 6.11
C LEU A 7 12.41 -6.72 7.57
N VAL A 8 11.87 -5.89 8.45
CA VAL A 8 11.64 -6.22 9.84
C VAL A 8 10.16 -6.46 10.02
N LYS A 9 9.79 -7.64 10.52
CA LYS A 9 8.43 -7.96 10.94
C LYS A 9 8.46 -8.33 12.42
N LEU A 10 7.77 -7.54 13.23
CA LEU A 10 7.60 -7.78 14.66
C LEU A 10 6.16 -8.22 14.91
N THR A 11 6.00 -9.37 15.55
CA THR A 11 4.70 -9.84 16.04
C THR A 11 4.69 -9.72 17.55
N SER A 12 3.69 -9.06 18.11
CA SER A 12 3.46 -8.94 19.56
C SER A 12 1.98 -9.16 19.89
N GLU A 13 1.62 -9.12 21.18
CA GLU A 13 0.22 -9.14 21.62
C GLU A 13 -0.60 -7.94 21.10
N PHE A 14 0.09 -6.85 20.72
CA PHE A 14 -0.53 -5.63 20.19
C PHE A 14 -0.69 -5.63 18.67
N GLY A 15 -0.18 -6.66 17.98
CA GLY A 15 -0.35 -6.83 16.55
C GLY A 15 0.95 -7.10 15.78
N ILE A 16 0.90 -6.81 14.49
CA ILE A 16 2.01 -7.00 13.55
C ILE A 16 2.52 -5.62 13.11
N PHE A 17 3.82 -5.40 13.27
CA PHE A 17 4.50 -4.19 12.87
C PHE A 17 5.54 -4.53 11.82
N GLU A 18 5.58 -3.75 10.75
CA GLU A 18 6.47 -3.99 9.63
C GLU A 18 7.22 -2.72 9.28
N ASN A 19 8.50 -2.86 8.96
CA ASN A 19 9.33 -1.75 8.53
C ASN A 19 10.41 -2.25 7.57
N GLU A 20 10.89 -1.37 6.71
CA GLU A 20 12.02 -1.62 5.83
C GLU A 20 13.22 -0.74 6.17
N GLN A 21 14.41 -1.28 5.92
CA GLN A 21 15.64 -0.52 5.95
C GLN A 21 16.41 -0.75 4.65
N PHE A 22 16.58 0.32 3.88
CA PHE A 22 17.51 0.32 2.76
C PHE A 22 18.95 0.38 3.27
N LEU A 23 19.85 -0.29 2.54
CA LEU A 23 21.28 -0.33 2.85
C LEU A 23 22.07 0.80 2.16
N THR A 24 21.38 1.65 1.41
CA THR A 24 21.85 2.86 0.73
C THR A 24 20.66 3.80 0.53
N GLU A 25 20.86 5.00 0.00
CA GLU A 25 19.78 5.93 -0.29
C GLU A 25 18.77 5.32 -1.27
N PRO A 26 17.46 5.51 -1.09
CA PRO A 26 16.44 4.88 -1.93
C PRO A 26 16.61 5.11 -3.45
N LYS A 27 17.15 6.28 -3.83
CA LYS A 27 17.44 6.64 -5.24
C LYS A 27 18.62 5.89 -5.85
N ASN A 28 19.50 5.35 -5.01
CA ASN A 28 20.66 4.57 -5.41
C ASN A 28 20.37 3.06 -5.40
N CYS A 29 19.21 2.64 -4.89
CA CYS A 29 18.82 1.24 -4.91
C CYS A 29 18.46 0.78 -6.33
N ASN A 30 19.08 -0.30 -6.80
CA ASN A 30 18.80 -0.93 -8.10
C ASN A 30 17.62 -1.92 -7.98
N LEU A 31 16.44 -1.38 -7.66
CA LEU A 31 15.23 -2.16 -7.38
C LEU A 31 14.31 -2.18 -8.60
N ALA A 32 13.74 -3.35 -8.87
CA ALA A 32 12.84 -3.54 -9.99
C ALA A 32 11.54 -2.73 -9.83
N VAL A 33 10.96 -2.30 -10.95
CA VAL A 33 9.66 -1.62 -10.95
C VAL A 33 8.55 -2.66 -10.64
N PRO A 34 7.78 -2.46 -9.56
CA PRO A 34 6.68 -3.34 -9.20
C PRO A 34 5.46 -3.11 -10.10
N ASN A 35 4.71 -4.17 -10.37
CA ASN A 35 3.40 -4.11 -10.98
C ASN A 35 2.33 -4.33 -9.91
N ILE A 36 1.74 -3.24 -9.41
CA ILE A 36 0.72 -3.29 -8.38
C ILE A 36 -0.66 -3.49 -9.01
N LYS A 37 -1.35 -4.53 -8.56
CA LYS A 37 -2.77 -4.78 -8.87
C LYS A 37 -3.62 -4.25 -7.71
N LEU A 38 -4.68 -3.55 -8.07
CA LEU A 38 -5.63 -2.98 -7.13
C LEU A 38 -7.04 -3.46 -7.48
N THR A 39 -7.80 -3.88 -6.48
CA THR A 39 -9.25 -4.12 -6.60
C THR A 39 -9.98 -3.45 -5.45
N VAL A 40 -11.11 -2.80 -5.76
CA VAL A 40 -11.99 -2.19 -4.75
C VAL A 40 -13.24 -3.05 -4.60
N ASP A 41 -13.58 -3.34 -3.34
CA ASP A 41 -14.66 -4.23 -2.93
C ASP A 41 -15.32 -3.70 -1.63
N GLU A 42 -16.43 -4.29 -1.21
CA GLU A 42 -17.14 -3.93 0.01
C GLU A 42 -17.57 -5.15 0.83
N ASP A 43 -17.62 -4.98 2.14
CA ASP A 43 -18.17 -5.95 3.07
C ASP A 43 -19.11 -5.27 4.08
N GLY A 44 -19.60 -6.03 5.07
CA GLY A 44 -20.49 -5.49 6.11
C GLY A 44 -19.90 -4.35 6.95
N ASN A 45 -18.59 -4.09 6.84
CA ASN A 45 -17.88 -3.03 7.55
C ASN A 45 -17.47 -1.87 6.61
N GLY A 46 -17.92 -1.86 5.35
CA GLY A 46 -17.67 -0.78 4.40
C GLY A 46 -16.76 -1.17 3.24
N VAL A 47 -16.20 -0.14 2.58
CA VAL A 47 -15.39 -0.31 1.36
C VAL A 47 -13.92 -0.52 1.71
N PHE A 48 -13.26 -1.39 0.97
CA PHE A 48 -11.85 -1.67 1.14
C PHE A 48 -11.15 -1.93 -0.21
N VAL A 49 -9.82 -1.91 -0.17
CA VAL A 49 -8.94 -2.07 -1.31
C VAL A 49 -8.06 -3.28 -1.07
N LYS A 50 -8.01 -4.20 -2.03
CA LYS A 50 -7.02 -5.28 -2.05
C LYS A 50 -5.87 -4.90 -2.97
N LEU A 51 -4.66 -5.08 -2.48
CA LEU A 51 -3.43 -4.77 -3.18
C LEU A 51 -2.56 -6.01 -3.27
N PHE A 52 -2.03 -6.24 -4.47
CA PHE A 52 -1.07 -7.30 -4.75
C PHE A 52 0.06 -6.74 -5.63
N THR A 53 1.26 -7.31 -5.55
CA THR A 53 2.40 -6.90 -6.38
C THR A 53 3.21 -8.11 -6.83
N ASP A 54 3.94 -8.00 -7.94
CA ASP A 54 4.86 -9.04 -8.43
C ASP A 54 6.27 -8.93 -7.83
N LYS A 55 6.63 -7.75 -7.30
CA LYS A 55 7.93 -7.43 -6.68
C LYS A 55 7.72 -6.53 -5.45
N PRO A 56 8.69 -6.42 -4.54
CA PRO A 56 8.63 -5.46 -3.45
C PRO A 56 8.31 -4.04 -3.95
N ALA A 57 7.24 -3.46 -3.42
CA ALA A 57 6.85 -2.08 -3.69
C ALA A 57 6.95 -1.27 -2.40
N PHE A 58 7.77 -0.23 -2.43
CA PHE A 58 8.10 0.59 -1.26
C PHE A 58 7.32 1.88 -1.26
N TYR A 59 6.99 2.37 -0.06
CA TYR A 59 6.22 3.59 0.15
C TYR A 59 4.96 3.62 -0.72
N VAL A 60 4.23 2.50 -0.74
CA VAL A 60 2.97 2.40 -1.45
C VAL A 60 2.01 3.38 -0.80
N SER A 61 1.57 4.38 -1.56
CA SER A 61 0.61 5.36 -1.11
C SER A 61 -0.70 5.25 -1.87
N LEU A 62 -1.80 5.29 -1.13
CA LEU A 62 -3.16 5.38 -1.65
C LEU A 62 -3.64 6.82 -1.49
N GLU A 63 -4.11 7.39 -2.60
CA GLU A 63 -4.65 8.74 -2.68
C GLU A 63 -6.03 8.67 -3.32
N THR A 64 -6.97 9.52 -2.86
CA THR A 64 -8.27 9.68 -3.49
C THR A 64 -8.40 11.11 -4.02
N ARG A 65 -8.92 11.25 -5.24
CA ARG A 65 -9.20 12.57 -5.81
C ARG A 65 -10.63 12.99 -5.51
N GLY A 66 -10.79 14.01 -4.67
CA GLY A 66 -12.09 14.63 -4.40
C GLY A 66 -13.00 13.87 -3.44
N LEU A 67 -12.49 12.81 -2.79
CA LEU A 67 -13.18 12.10 -1.72
C LEU A 67 -12.58 12.47 -0.38
N LEU A 68 -13.44 12.78 0.60
CA LEU A 68 -13.03 12.92 2.00
C LEU A 68 -13.05 11.55 2.67
N GLY A 69 -12.05 11.25 3.47
CA GLY A 69 -11.93 9.98 4.18
C GLY A 69 -10.49 9.62 4.42
N GLU A 70 -10.29 8.50 5.09
CA GLU A 70 -8.97 8.00 5.47
C GLU A 70 -8.84 6.51 5.15
N PHE A 71 -7.62 6.12 4.78
CA PHE A 71 -7.22 4.72 4.75
C PHE A 71 -6.71 4.32 6.12
N ASP A 72 -7.03 3.11 6.58
CA ASP A 72 -6.55 2.59 7.88
C ASP A 72 -5.03 2.36 7.91
N ASP A 73 -4.39 2.31 6.74
CA ASP A 73 -2.95 2.26 6.58
C ASP A 73 -2.52 2.89 5.24
N ASN A 74 -1.37 3.57 5.24
CA ASN A 74 -0.83 4.27 4.09
C ASN A 74 0.69 4.43 4.20
N ILE A 75 1.39 4.55 3.06
CA ILE A 75 2.85 4.67 3.00
C ILE A 75 3.53 3.43 3.63
N PHE A 76 3.25 2.26 3.05
CA PHE A 76 3.77 0.98 3.54
C PHE A 76 4.56 0.21 2.48
N THR A 77 5.29 -0.82 2.92
CA THR A 77 5.93 -1.79 2.02
C THR A 77 5.01 -2.97 1.69
N LEU A 78 4.73 -3.14 0.40
CA LEU A 78 3.95 -4.26 -0.14
C LEU A 78 4.90 -5.32 -0.71
N MET A 79 4.75 -6.57 -0.26
CA MET A 79 5.58 -7.70 -0.66
C MET A 79 4.78 -8.63 -1.58
N PRO A 80 5.43 -9.34 -2.53
CA PRO A 80 4.73 -10.12 -3.56
C PRO A 80 4.08 -11.41 -3.08
N ASP A 81 4.40 -11.85 -1.88
CA ASP A 81 3.91 -13.09 -1.26
C ASP A 81 2.60 -12.91 -0.47
N ARG A 82 2.10 -11.67 -0.37
CA ARG A 82 0.96 -11.33 0.48
C ARG A 82 0.06 -10.29 -0.17
N GLU A 83 -1.24 -10.58 -0.17
CA GLU A 83 -2.26 -9.57 -0.42
C GLU A 83 -2.38 -8.67 0.81
N ARG A 84 -2.52 -7.36 0.58
CA ARG A 84 -2.80 -6.39 1.65
C ARG A 84 -4.17 -5.80 1.45
N ILE A 85 -4.96 -5.79 2.52
CA ILE A 85 -6.31 -5.23 2.56
C ILE A 85 -6.26 -3.93 3.32
N ILE A 86 -6.67 -2.83 2.68
CA ILE A 86 -6.70 -1.49 3.28
C ILE A 86 -8.15 -1.00 3.30
N ARG A 87 -8.68 -0.65 4.47
CA ARG A 87 -10.04 -0.14 4.60
C ARG A 87 -10.08 1.36 4.37
N PHE A 88 -11.16 1.84 3.76
CA PHE A 88 -11.39 3.27 3.56
C PHE A 88 -12.62 3.71 4.35
N THR A 89 -12.42 4.65 5.28
CA THR A 89 -13.46 5.19 6.15
C THR A 89 -13.85 6.59 5.71
N ASN A 90 -15.15 6.83 5.55
CA ASN A 90 -15.73 8.13 5.24
C ASN A 90 -16.98 8.34 6.11
N SER A 91 -17.11 9.53 6.71
CA SER A 91 -18.22 9.91 7.61
C SER A 91 -19.62 9.80 6.98
N ASN A 92 -19.73 9.93 5.66
CA ASN A 92 -21.00 9.89 4.93
C ASN A 92 -21.29 8.53 4.27
N GLY A 93 -20.43 7.52 4.51
CA GLY A 93 -20.39 6.33 3.68
C GLY A 93 -19.93 6.65 2.25
N ILE A 94 -19.52 5.63 1.51
CA ILE A 94 -19.13 5.78 0.10
C ILE A 94 -19.50 4.52 -0.66
N ALA A 95 -19.90 4.67 -1.92
CA ALA A 95 -20.11 3.52 -2.78
C ALA A 95 -18.77 2.97 -3.31
N THR A 96 -18.66 1.65 -3.44
CA THR A 96 -17.48 0.99 -4.04
C THR A 96 -17.05 1.59 -5.37
N LYS A 97 -18.02 1.97 -6.22
CA LYS A 97 -17.75 2.58 -7.52
C LYS A 97 -17.06 3.95 -7.39
N GLU A 98 -17.47 4.77 -6.43
CA GLU A 98 -16.91 6.11 -6.24
C GLU A 98 -15.45 6.02 -5.80
N LEU A 99 -15.12 5.13 -4.86
CA LEU A 99 -13.73 4.90 -4.47
C LEU A 99 -12.89 4.37 -5.64
N ARG A 100 -13.43 3.41 -6.40
CA ARG A 100 -12.74 2.85 -7.57
C ARG A 100 -12.37 3.90 -8.61
N ASP A 101 -13.27 4.84 -8.88
CA ASP A 101 -13.06 5.88 -9.89
C ASP A 101 -12.11 6.99 -9.41
N ALA A 102 -11.97 7.17 -8.10
CA ALA A 102 -11.18 8.25 -7.50
C ALA A 102 -9.80 7.83 -6.98
N ILE A 103 -9.57 6.53 -6.75
CA ILE A 103 -8.34 6.04 -6.12
C ILE A 103 -7.15 6.01 -7.09
N THR A 104 -5.99 6.40 -6.59
CA THR A 104 -4.70 6.30 -7.27
C THR A 104 -3.69 5.64 -6.33
N VAL A 105 -2.84 4.78 -6.90
CA VAL A 105 -1.72 4.15 -6.19
C VAL A 105 -0.42 4.77 -6.67
N ARG A 106 0.46 5.13 -5.75
CA ARG A 106 1.86 5.47 -6.05
C ARG A 106 2.80 4.58 -5.25
N HIS A 107 4.06 4.56 -5.64
CA HIS A 107 5.13 3.83 -4.98
C HIS A 107 6.46 4.52 -5.29
N LEU A 108 7.53 4.20 -4.57
CA LEU A 108 8.83 4.84 -4.76
C LEU A 108 9.29 4.89 -6.24
N ARG A 109 9.22 3.76 -6.95
CA ARG A 109 9.59 3.61 -8.38
C ARG A 109 8.66 4.31 -9.38
N SER A 110 7.62 5.02 -8.93
CA SER A 110 6.81 5.89 -9.81
C SER A 110 7.35 7.33 -9.85
N THR A 111 8.40 7.62 -9.05
CA THR A 111 9.03 8.94 -8.97
C THR A 111 10.33 9.06 -9.76
N TYR A 112 10.98 7.93 -10.13
CA TYR A 112 12.19 7.83 -10.96
C TYR A 112 12.50 6.38 -11.39
#